data_AF-A0A7C4P4Q9-F1
#
_entry.id   AF-A0A7C4P4Q9-F1
#
_cell.length_a   1.000
_cell.length_b   1.000
_cell.length_c   1.000
_cell.angle_alpha   90.00
_cell.angle_beta   90.00
_cell.angle_gamma   90.00
#
_symmetry.space_group_name_H-M   'P 1'
#
loop_
_entity.id
_entity.type
_entity.pdbx_description
1 polymer ?
#
loop_
_entity_poly.entity_id
_entity_poly.type
_entity_poly.pdbx_seq_one_letter_code
_entity_poly.pdbx_strand_id
1 'polypeptide(L)'
;MSKSKRAILLILVFLALLVTVLLVPPFRTRLAWRLEDLSARVFRLLNPPEQVTFKPGQGTQPPTLTAATLDAVQTTPLSAPTSQPSPGPTWTPTITPTPLPETVSLTGFRYESQRGGYNYCGPANFSMALNFWGWKGDRNTIVKALMPGNLDAKDQPVNLDKNVMPYELQEYVRDNVPGLKVIIRMGGDVLLLKRLLAAGFPPLVEKGYYETDYTGKLGWMGHYQFVTGYDEPQGTLIVQDTYNDGPDFHIGYDEFMQGWRAFNYLFLIVYPQERETEVFALLGPWADEWWAAQHALEVAQGEVNQLTGVDQFFAQFNIGSSLAKLQRYAEASYAFDQAFIFYNALPDDGTRPYRMMWYQTWPYWAYYYSYRYSDVLSLANTTLNETISKPVLEESLYWRGMAHYALGEIQPAIDDFRAALRINPGFEAARFALQNMGVSP
;
A
#
# COMPACT_ATOMS: atom_id res chain seq x y z
N MET A 1 -56.65 0.62 17.90
CA MET A 1 -55.32 0.93 17.32
C MET A 1 -55.30 0.43 15.88
N SER A 2 -55.00 1.28 14.89
CA SER A 2 -54.91 0.83 13.48
C SER A 2 -53.84 -0.25 13.32
N LYS A 3 -53.95 -1.11 12.30
CA LYS A 3 -52.94 -2.14 12.00
C LYS A 3 -51.52 -1.54 11.91
N SER A 4 -51.39 -0.33 11.34
CA SER A 4 -50.14 0.42 11.28
C SER A 4 -49.58 0.81 12.65
N LYS A 5 -50.41 1.29 13.58
CA LYS A 5 -49.97 1.62 14.94
C LYS A 5 -49.56 0.38 15.74
N ARG A 6 -50.22 -0.78 15.52
CA ARG A 6 -49.81 -2.06 16.13
C ARG A 6 -48.47 -2.54 15.61
N ALA A 7 -48.23 -2.43 14.31
CA ALA A 7 -46.95 -2.77 13.71
C ALA A 7 -45.81 -1.90 14.26
N ILE A 8 -46.01 -0.58 14.33
CA ILE A 8 -45.01 0.36 14.89
C ILE A 8 -44.71 0.03 16.36
N LEU A 9 -45.74 -0.22 17.18
CA LEU A 9 -45.55 -0.58 18.59
C LEU A 9 -44.76 -1.89 18.74
N LEU A 10 -45.05 -2.90 17.90
CA LEU A 10 -44.31 -4.17 17.91
C LEU A 10 -42.85 -3.99 17.51
N ILE A 11 -42.56 -3.14 16.53
CA ILE A 11 -41.18 -2.78 16.14
C ILE A 11 -40.45 -2.10 17.30
N LEU A 12 -41.08 -1.12 17.96
CA LEU A 12 -40.48 -0.42 19.10
C LEU A 12 -40.23 -1.35 20.29
N VAL A 13 -41.17 -2.25 20.60
CA VAL A 13 -41.00 -3.28 21.65
C VAL A 13 -39.86 -4.24 21.28
N PHE A 14 -39.77 -4.66 20.03
CA PHE A 14 -38.68 -5.50 19.55
C PHE A 14 -37.31 -4.79 19.65
N LEU A 15 -37.23 -3.52 19.25
CA LEU A 15 -36.00 -2.71 19.38
C LEU A 15 -35.62 -2.53 20.86
N ALA A 16 -36.58 -2.27 21.75
CA ALA A 16 -36.32 -2.16 23.18
C ALA A 16 -35.82 -3.48 23.79
N LEU A 17 -36.41 -4.61 23.39
CA LEU A 17 -35.94 -5.95 23.78
C LEU A 17 -34.52 -6.23 23.25
N LEU A 18 -34.25 -5.85 21.99
CA LEU A 18 -32.92 -5.99 21.39
C LEU A 18 -31.88 -5.18 22.17
N VAL A 19 -32.17 -3.91 22.50
CA VAL A 19 -31.30 -3.07 23.34
C VAL A 19 -31.08 -3.71 24.71
N THR A 20 -32.13 -4.23 25.34
CA THR A 20 -32.04 -4.89 26.66
C THR A 20 -31.15 -6.13 26.61
N VAL A 21 -31.25 -6.94 25.56
CA VAL A 21 -30.38 -8.10 25.34
C VAL A 21 -28.93 -7.67 25.12
N LEU A 22 -28.70 -6.57 24.39
CA LEU A 22 -27.35 -6.03 24.14
C LEU A 22 -26.70 -5.36 25.36
N LEU A 23 -27.47 -5.03 26.41
CA LEU A 23 -26.91 -4.56 27.69
C LEU A 23 -26.31 -5.70 28.52
N VAL A 24 -26.63 -6.96 28.22
CA VAL A 24 -26.12 -8.14 28.93
C VAL A 24 -24.77 -8.57 28.31
N PRO A 25 -23.63 -8.49 29.04
CA PRO A 25 -22.29 -8.63 28.45
C PRO A 25 -22.04 -9.93 27.65
N PRO A 26 -22.52 -11.11 28.09
CA PRO A 26 -22.40 -12.35 27.31
C PRO A 26 -23.07 -12.29 25.93
N PHE A 27 -24.21 -11.60 25.81
CA PHE A 27 -24.91 -11.45 24.54
C PHE A 27 -24.29 -10.33 23.70
N ARG A 28 -23.91 -9.22 24.33
CA ARG A 28 -23.19 -8.11 23.67
C ARG A 28 -21.94 -8.60 22.95
N THR A 29 -21.10 -9.37 23.61
CA THR A 29 -19.86 -9.92 23.04
C THR A 29 -20.12 -10.89 21.89
N ARG A 30 -21.14 -11.76 22.00
CA ARG A 30 -21.52 -12.71 20.93
C ARG A 30 -22.18 -12.06 19.72
N LEU A 31 -22.88 -10.94 19.92
CA LEU A 31 -23.58 -10.19 18.88
C LEU A 31 -22.78 -9.01 18.32
N ALA A 32 -21.70 -8.58 18.98
CA ALA A 32 -20.90 -7.41 18.61
C ALA A 32 -20.47 -7.46 17.14
N TRP A 33 -19.84 -8.54 16.71
CA TRP A 33 -19.40 -8.69 15.32
C TRP A 33 -20.55 -8.65 14.30
N ARG A 34 -21.75 -9.15 14.66
CA ARG A 34 -22.95 -9.08 13.79
C ARG A 34 -23.50 -7.67 13.69
N LEU A 35 -23.48 -6.93 14.80
CA LEU A 35 -23.87 -5.53 14.82
C LEU A 35 -22.88 -4.67 14.04
N GLU A 36 -21.59 -4.98 14.12
CA GLU A 36 -20.55 -4.30 13.36
C GLU A 36 -20.67 -4.57 11.86
N ASP A 37 -20.86 -5.84 11.45
CA ASP A 37 -21.11 -6.18 10.05
C ASP A 37 -22.39 -5.51 9.53
N LEU A 38 -23.48 -5.53 10.31
CA LEU A 38 -24.72 -4.83 9.95
C LEU A 38 -24.48 -3.31 9.81
N SER A 39 -23.79 -2.70 10.77
CA SER A 39 -23.46 -1.28 10.72
C SER A 39 -22.60 -0.93 9.51
N ALA A 40 -21.62 -1.77 9.17
CA ALA A 40 -20.77 -1.58 8.00
C ALA A 40 -21.58 -1.73 6.69
N ARG A 41 -22.52 -2.69 6.62
CA ARG A 41 -23.43 -2.85 5.49
C ARG A 41 -24.36 -1.64 5.32
N VAL A 42 -24.96 -1.17 6.41
CA VAL A 42 -25.81 0.03 6.40
C VAL A 42 -25.00 1.25 5.97
N PHE A 43 -23.77 1.41 6.50
CA PHE A 43 -22.87 2.48 6.09
C PHE A 43 -22.60 2.43 4.58
N ARG A 44 -22.21 1.27 4.03
CA ARG A 44 -21.93 1.13 2.58
C ARG A 44 -23.17 1.31 1.70
N LEU A 45 -24.36 1.00 2.22
CA LEU A 45 -25.61 1.24 1.50
C LEU A 45 -25.92 2.75 1.40
N LEU A 46 -25.61 3.51 2.45
CA LEU A 46 -25.86 4.95 2.51
C LEU A 46 -24.72 5.77 1.88
N ASN A 47 -23.49 5.27 1.98
CA ASN A 47 -22.25 5.86 1.49
C ASN A 47 -21.50 4.80 0.68
N PRO A 48 -21.89 4.54 -0.57
CA PRO A 48 -21.21 3.59 -1.44
C PRO A 48 -19.76 4.03 -1.69
N PRO A 49 -18.74 3.31 -1.15
CA PRO A 49 -17.35 3.77 -1.22
C PRO A 49 -16.81 3.79 -2.67
N GLU A 50 -17.36 2.97 -3.56
CA GLU A 50 -17.05 2.99 -4.99
C GLU A 50 -17.46 4.30 -5.70
N GLN A 51 -18.41 5.06 -5.16
CA GLN A 51 -18.88 6.32 -5.72
C GLN A 51 -18.06 7.52 -5.23
N VAL A 52 -17.19 7.31 -4.25
CA VAL A 52 -16.37 8.36 -3.67
C VAL A 52 -15.47 8.97 -4.74
N THR A 53 -15.39 10.31 -4.73
CA THR A 53 -14.52 11.10 -5.60
C THR A 53 -13.52 11.86 -4.74
N PHE A 54 -12.28 11.95 -5.19
CA PHE A 54 -11.24 12.72 -4.50
C PHE A 54 -11.06 14.06 -5.20
N LYS A 55 -11.17 15.16 -4.46
CA LYS A 55 -11.10 16.53 -5.01
C LYS A 55 -10.02 17.35 -4.32
N PRO A 56 -8.76 17.27 -4.77
CA PRO A 56 -7.72 18.19 -4.32
C PRO A 56 -8.02 19.63 -4.75
N GLY A 57 -7.61 20.62 -3.96
CA GLY A 57 -7.60 22.05 -4.34
C GLY A 57 -8.80 22.88 -3.88
N GLN A 58 -9.61 22.41 -2.93
CA GLN A 58 -10.72 23.20 -2.36
C GLN A 58 -10.30 24.11 -1.19
N GLY A 59 -9.06 24.01 -0.71
CA GLY A 59 -8.47 24.94 0.25
C GLY A 59 -7.79 26.13 -0.44
N THR A 60 -7.74 27.30 0.23
CA THR A 60 -7.05 28.50 -0.26
C THR A 60 -5.61 28.18 -0.66
N GLN A 61 -5.32 28.24 -1.96
CA GLN A 61 -3.98 28.07 -2.53
C GLN A 61 -3.02 29.11 -1.91
N PRO A 62 -1.87 28.70 -1.36
CA PRO A 62 -0.72 29.59 -1.24
C PRO A 62 -0.21 29.98 -2.65
N PRO A 63 0.51 31.11 -2.79
CA PRO A 63 0.70 31.77 -4.08
C PRO A 63 1.36 30.86 -5.12
N THR A 64 0.79 30.96 -6.31
CA THR A 64 1.19 30.37 -7.59
C THR A 64 2.72 30.28 -7.75
N LEU A 65 3.25 29.06 -7.68
CA LEU A 65 4.32 28.70 -8.62
C LEU A 65 3.60 28.49 -9.96
N THR A 66 3.49 29.57 -10.72
CA THR A 66 2.87 29.56 -12.06
C THR A 66 3.47 28.45 -12.92
N ALA A 67 2.63 27.82 -13.73
CA ALA A 67 2.98 26.81 -14.75
C ALA A 67 4.18 27.21 -15.65
N ALA A 68 4.58 28.49 -15.67
CA ALA A 68 5.79 28.99 -16.30
C ALA A 68 7.11 28.33 -15.84
N THR A 69 7.17 27.69 -14.66
CA THR A 69 8.35 26.90 -14.26
C THR A 69 8.38 25.49 -14.83
N LEU A 70 7.26 24.96 -15.34
CA LEU A 70 7.20 23.64 -15.97
C LEU A 70 7.62 23.69 -17.45
N ASP A 71 7.31 24.77 -18.17
CA ASP A 71 7.79 24.97 -19.55
C ASP A 71 9.30 25.28 -19.62
N ALA A 72 9.90 25.80 -18.56
CA ALA A 72 11.31 26.19 -18.53
C ALA A 72 12.30 25.00 -18.45
N VAL A 73 11.83 23.77 -18.23
CA VAL A 73 12.70 22.58 -18.12
C VAL A 73 12.64 21.68 -19.37
N GLN A 74 11.76 21.97 -20.33
CA GLN A 74 11.57 21.10 -21.50
C GLN A 74 12.47 21.41 -22.70
N THR A 75 13.35 22.42 -22.66
CA THR A 75 14.29 22.69 -23.77
C THR A 75 15.63 23.27 -23.32
N THR A 76 16.54 22.40 -22.85
CA THR A 76 17.98 22.65 -23.02
C THR A 76 18.66 21.37 -23.50
N PRO A 77 18.99 21.25 -24.79
CA PRO A 77 19.97 20.26 -25.23
C PRO A 77 21.33 20.68 -24.66
N LEU A 78 21.91 19.83 -23.81
CA LEU A 78 23.29 19.99 -23.38
C LEU A 78 24.20 19.63 -24.58
N SER A 79 24.62 20.63 -25.36
CA SER A 79 25.67 20.45 -26.36
C SER A 79 27.01 20.26 -25.66
N ALA A 80 27.39 19.01 -25.43
CA ALA A 80 28.74 18.67 -24.98
C ALA A 80 29.73 18.90 -26.15
N PRO A 81 30.91 19.52 -25.91
CA PRO A 81 31.93 19.65 -26.94
C PRO A 81 32.52 18.26 -27.26
N THR A 82 32.45 17.87 -28.53
CA THR A 82 33.01 16.64 -29.06
C THR A 82 34.53 16.72 -29.08
N SER A 83 35.21 16.13 -28.08
CA SER A 83 36.63 15.77 -28.21
C SER A 83 36.72 14.39 -28.86
N GLN A 84 37.23 14.33 -30.08
CA GLN A 84 37.48 13.08 -30.81
C GLN A 84 38.61 12.28 -30.11
N PRO A 85 38.37 11.07 -29.58
CA PRO A 85 39.45 10.24 -29.05
C PRO A 85 40.18 9.52 -30.19
N SER A 86 41.51 9.43 -30.06
CA SER A 86 42.38 8.62 -30.91
C SER A 86 42.13 7.13 -30.64
N PRO A 87 42.12 6.24 -31.66
CA PRO A 87 41.89 4.82 -31.46
C PRO A 87 43.09 4.16 -30.77
N GLY A 88 42.93 3.84 -29.48
CA GLY A 88 43.74 2.84 -28.79
C GLY A 88 43.15 1.44 -29.02
N PRO A 89 43.93 0.35 -28.80
CA PRO A 89 43.42 -1.01 -28.94
C PRO A 89 42.32 -1.27 -27.89
N THR A 90 41.08 -1.41 -28.36
CA THR A 90 39.93 -1.79 -27.56
C THR A 90 39.96 -3.30 -27.31
N TRP A 91 40.44 -3.71 -26.15
CA TRP A 91 40.09 -5.03 -25.63
C TRP A 91 38.68 -4.92 -25.08
N THR A 92 37.70 -5.37 -25.86
CA THR A 92 36.32 -5.52 -25.39
C THR A 92 36.22 -6.90 -24.73
N PRO A 93 36.20 -7.03 -23.40
CA PRO A 93 35.81 -8.28 -22.79
C PRO A 93 34.32 -8.50 -23.12
N THR A 94 34.06 -9.42 -24.04
CA THR A 94 32.71 -9.94 -24.28
C THR A 94 32.34 -10.84 -23.11
N ILE A 95 31.89 -10.24 -22.01
CA ILE A 95 31.19 -10.99 -20.96
C ILE A 95 29.80 -11.25 -21.53
N THR A 96 29.62 -12.39 -22.20
CA THR A 96 28.28 -12.85 -22.55
C THR A 96 27.57 -13.18 -21.23
N PRO A 97 26.46 -12.51 -20.87
CA PRO A 97 25.76 -12.83 -19.64
C PRO A 97 25.31 -14.29 -19.70
N THR A 98 25.51 -15.02 -18.60
CA THR A 98 25.03 -16.39 -18.47
C THR A 98 23.51 -16.39 -18.70
N PRO A 99 22.99 -17.20 -19.64
CA PRO A 99 21.55 -17.27 -19.86
C PRO A 99 20.87 -17.75 -18.58
N LEU A 100 19.73 -17.12 -18.25
CA LEU A 100 18.91 -17.56 -17.12
C LEU A 100 18.33 -18.96 -17.42
N PRO A 101 18.12 -19.82 -16.41
CA PRO A 101 17.38 -21.06 -16.58
C PRO A 101 16.00 -20.80 -17.19
N GLU A 102 15.48 -21.72 -18.01
CA GLU A 102 14.13 -21.57 -18.60
C GLU A 102 13.02 -21.61 -17.54
N THR A 103 13.24 -22.36 -16.46
CA THR A 103 12.30 -22.48 -15.35
C THR A 103 13.05 -22.43 -14.03
N VAL A 104 12.51 -21.68 -13.07
CA VAL A 104 12.96 -21.66 -11.67
C VAL A 104 11.74 -21.87 -10.79
N SER A 105 11.84 -22.77 -9.82
CA SER A 105 10.87 -22.93 -8.74
C SER A 105 11.63 -23.14 -7.44
N LEU A 106 11.64 -22.11 -6.60
CA LEU A 106 12.28 -22.14 -5.30
C LEU A 106 11.39 -22.89 -4.32
N THR A 107 12.01 -23.74 -3.50
CA THR A 107 11.32 -24.59 -2.52
C THR A 107 12.00 -24.44 -1.15
N GLY A 108 11.54 -25.18 -0.14
CA GLY A 108 12.17 -25.20 1.19
C GLY A 108 11.66 -24.15 2.18
N PHE A 109 10.61 -23.41 1.82
CA PHE A 109 9.85 -22.54 2.72
C PHE A 109 8.54 -23.22 3.14
N ARG A 110 7.96 -22.76 4.25
CA ARG A 110 6.63 -23.19 4.71
C ARG A 110 5.59 -22.24 4.16
N TYR A 111 4.59 -22.77 3.45
CA TYR A 111 3.44 -21.99 3.01
C TYR A 111 2.60 -21.51 4.21
N GLU A 112 2.11 -20.27 4.14
CA GLU A 112 1.32 -19.62 5.17
C GLU A 112 0.07 -18.98 4.54
N SER A 113 -1.11 -19.46 4.92
CA SER A 113 -2.38 -18.88 4.47
C SER A 113 -2.75 -17.67 5.33
N GLN A 114 -3.43 -16.66 4.74
CA GLN A 114 -4.01 -15.57 5.50
C GLN A 114 -5.31 -15.96 6.23
N ARG A 115 -5.87 -17.15 5.98
CA ARG A 115 -7.17 -17.60 6.53
C ARG A 115 -7.24 -17.52 8.04
N GLY A 116 -8.41 -17.20 8.58
CA GLY A 116 -8.61 -17.03 10.02
C GLY A 116 -8.01 -15.73 10.58
N GLY A 117 -7.65 -14.77 9.73
CA GLY A 117 -7.30 -13.40 10.11
C GLY A 117 -7.86 -12.39 9.09
N TYR A 118 -7.92 -11.11 9.47
CA TYR A 118 -8.39 -10.03 8.62
C TYR A 118 -7.21 -9.17 8.17
N ASN A 119 -7.08 -8.92 6.86
CA ASN A 119 -6.00 -8.11 6.28
C ASN A 119 -4.60 -8.67 6.52
N TYR A 120 -4.46 -10.00 6.67
CA TYR A 120 -3.18 -10.66 6.97
C TYR A 120 -2.35 -11.01 5.71
N CYS A 121 -2.70 -10.49 4.52
CA CYS A 121 -1.95 -10.80 3.30
C CYS A 121 -0.47 -10.38 3.41
N GLY A 122 -0.18 -9.20 3.95
CA GLY A 122 1.18 -8.73 4.22
C GLY A 122 1.93 -9.64 5.18
N PRO A 123 1.45 -9.81 6.43
CA PRO A 123 2.06 -10.72 7.41
C PRO A 123 2.25 -12.15 6.91
N ALA A 124 1.28 -12.73 6.19
CA ALA A 124 1.37 -14.10 5.67
C ALA A 124 2.45 -14.22 4.60
N ASN A 125 2.44 -13.36 3.58
CA ASN A 125 3.45 -13.38 2.53
C ASN A 125 4.85 -13.06 3.08
N PHE A 126 4.95 -12.08 3.97
CA PHE A 126 6.23 -11.71 4.58
C PHE A 126 6.80 -12.83 5.47
N SER A 127 5.94 -13.56 6.18
CA SER A 127 6.38 -14.72 6.96
C SER A 127 7.00 -15.83 6.09
N MET A 128 6.50 -16.02 4.85
CA MET A 128 7.11 -16.94 3.88
C MET A 128 8.48 -16.44 3.41
N ALA A 129 8.60 -15.15 3.10
CA ALA A 129 9.87 -14.52 2.75
C ALA A 129 10.94 -14.65 3.86
N LEU A 130 10.54 -14.55 5.13
CA LEU A 130 11.45 -14.76 6.27
C LEU A 130 11.77 -16.24 6.50
N ASN A 131 10.77 -17.12 6.44
CA ASN A 131 10.95 -18.54 6.73
C ASN A 131 11.72 -19.28 5.63
N PHE A 132 11.76 -18.75 4.40
CA PHE A 132 12.67 -19.16 3.33
C PHE A 132 14.14 -19.11 3.79
N TRP A 133 14.49 -18.13 4.64
CA TRP A 133 15.81 -17.99 5.26
C TRP A 133 15.92 -18.63 6.65
N GLY A 134 15.00 -19.55 6.97
CA GLY A 134 15.04 -20.34 8.19
C GLY A 134 14.47 -19.66 9.44
N TRP A 135 13.89 -18.45 9.33
CA TRP A 135 13.17 -17.81 10.43
C TRP A 135 12.05 -18.73 10.96
N LYS A 136 11.92 -18.81 12.29
CA LYS A 136 11.05 -19.82 12.95
C LYS A 136 9.66 -19.32 13.32
N GLY A 137 9.41 -18.02 13.20
CA GLY A 137 8.09 -17.46 13.48
C GLY A 137 7.07 -17.77 12.39
N ASP A 138 5.92 -17.11 12.50
CA ASP A 138 4.78 -17.24 11.61
C ASP A 138 4.11 -15.87 11.38
N ARG A 139 3.05 -15.85 10.56
CA ARG A 139 2.26 -14.63 10.31
C ARG A 139 1.71 -14.00 11.59
N ASN A 140 1.33 -14.79 12.61
CA ASN A 140 0.76 -14.27 13.86
C ASN A 140 1.80 -13.52 14.68
N THR A 141 3.07 -13.96 14.61
CA THR A 141 4.20 -13.28 15.22
C THR A 141 4.35 -11.87 14.64
N ILE A 142 4.24 -11.73 13.31
CA ILE A 142 4.29 -10.43 12.63
C ILE A 142 3.06 -9.57 12.97
N VAL A 143 1.85 -10.15 12.93
CA VAL A 143 0.60 -9.45 13.31
C VAL A 143 0.69 -8.87 14.71
N LYS A 144 1.19 -9.64 15.68
CA LYS A 144 1.33 -9.17 17.07
C LYS A 144 2.25 -7.95 17.18
N ALA A 145 3.24 -7.83 16.30
CA ALA A 145 4.19 -6.74 16.32
C ALA A 145 3.69 -5.51 15.53
N LEU A 146 3.12 -5.74 14.34
CA LEU A 146 2.82 -4.66 13.38
C LEU A 146 1.35 -4.26 13.34
N MET A 147 0.44 -5.20 13.63
CA MET A 147 -1.01 -4.96 13.63
C MET A 147 -1.63 -5.29 15.00
N PRO A 148 -1.10 -4.79 16.12
CA PRO A 148 -1.57 -5.19 17.45
C PRO A 148 -3.05 -4.87 17.69
N GLY A 149 -3.61 -3.87 17.00
CA GLY A 149 -5.05 -3.55 17.03
C GLY A 149 -5.96 -4.61 16.41
N ASN A 150 -5.41 -5.53 15.62
CA ASN A 150 -6.13 -6.65 15.03
C ASN A 150 -6.22 -7.86 15.97
N LEU A 151 -5.91 -7.70 17.25
CA LEU A 151 -6.07 -8.73 18.27
C LEU A 151 -6.89 -8.19 19.44
N ASP A 152 -7.91 -8.94 19.87
CA ASP A 152 -8.62 -8.64 21.11
C ASP A 152 -7.82 -9.07 22.35
N ALA A 153 -8.34 -8.82 23.55
CA ALA A 153 -7.68 -9.19 24.81
C ALA A 153 -7.45 -10.70 25.01
N LYS A 154 -7.93 -11.56 24.09
CA LYS A 154 -7.73 -13.02 24.07
C LYS A 154 -6.97 -13.47 22.81
N ASP A 155 -6.23 -12.56 22.18
CA ASP A 155 -5.53 -12.80 20.92
C ASP A 155 -6.45 -13.29 19.78
N GLN A 156 -7.73 -12.95 19.81
CA GLN A 156 -8.64 -13.28 18.71
C GLN A 156 -8.60 -12.21 17.63
N PRO A 157 -8.64 -12.58 16.33
CA PRO A 157 -8.61 -11.63 15.22
C PRO A 157 -9.73 -10.60 15.28
N VAL A 158 -9.36 -9.33 15.12
CA VAL A 158 -10.23 -8.17 14.99
C VAL A 158 -9.93 -7.49 13.67
N ASN A 159 -10.96 -6.96 13.00
CA ASN A 159 -10.81 -6.27 11.72
C ASN A 159 -10.68 -4.75 11.93
N LEU A 160 -9.55 -4.30 12.48
CA LEU A 160 -9.28 -2.90 12.77
C LEU A 160 -8.34 -2.33 11.71
N ASP A 161 -7.04 -2.53 11.86
CA ASP A 161 -5.99 -2.15 10.92
C ASP A 161 -6.12 -2.92 9.59
N LYS A 162 -5.94 -2.20 8.48
CA LYS A 162 -6.20 -2.65 7.11
C LYS A 162 -4.96 -2.99 6.32
N ASN A 163 -3.77 -2.61 6.76
CA ASN A 163 -2.55 -2.80 5.97
C ASN A 163 -1.31 -2.89 6.85
N VAL A 164 -0.25 -3.48 6.32
CA VAL A 164 1.10 -3.24 6.84
C VAL A 164 1.88 -2.55 5.74
N MET A 165 2.43 -1.37 6.04
CA MET A 165 3.19 -0.60 5.08
C MET A 165 4.56 -1.26 4.83
N PRO A 166 5.12 -1.19 3.61
CA PRO A 166 6.40 -1.82 3.29
C PRO A 166 7.53 -1.41 4.24
N TYR A 167 7.56 -0.15 4.69
CA TYR A 167 8.58 0.34 5.63
C TYR A 167 8.48 -0.35 7.00
N GLU A 168 7.27 -0.71 7.46
CA GLU A 168 7.08 -1.42 8.73
C GLU A 168 7.64 -2.85 8.65
N LEU A 169 7.53 -3.50 7.49
CA LEU A 169 8.14 -4.82 7.26
C LEU A 169 9.68 -4.74 7.33
N GLN A 170 10.27 -3.69 6.75
CA GLN A 170 11.72 -3.46 6.82
C GLN A 170 12.18 -3.13 8.24
N GLU A 171 11.44 -2.29 8.96
CA GLU A 171 11.71 -1.97 10.36
C GLU A 171 11.58 -3.19 11.27
N TYR A 172 10.56 -4.03 11.04
CA TYR A 172 10.39 -5.28 11.76
C TYR A 172 11.62 -6.18 11.64
N VAL A 173 12.18 -6.35 10.43
CA VAL A 173 13.38 -7.18 10.25
C VAL A 173 14.59 -6.55 10.94
N ARG A 174 14.80 -5.24 10.78
CA ARG A 174 15.87 -4.50 11.44
C ARG A 174 15.85 -4.73 12.95
N ASP A 175 14.67 -4.69 13.55
CA ASP A 175 14.52 -4.66 15.00
C ASP A 175 14.31 -6.06 15.64
N ASN A 176 13.82 -7.05 14.88
CA ASN A 176 13.36 -8.34 15.43
C ASN A 176 13.97 -9.58 14.79
N VAL A 177 14.66 -9.48 13.64
CA VAL A 177 15.14 -10.67 12.90
C VAL A 177 16.65 -10.59 12.65
N PRO A 178 17.48 -10.93 13.67
CA PRO A 178 18.93 -10.81 13.56
C PRO A 178 19.48 -11.68 12.44
N GLY A 179 20.45 -11.13 11.69
CA GLY A 179 21.10 -11.80 10.57
C GLY A 179 20.38 -11.66 9.23
N LEU A 180 19.14 -11.15 9.20
CA LEU A 180 18.44 -10.83 7.96
C LEU A 180 18.39 -9.32 7.71
N LYS A 181 18.28 -8.94 6.45
CA LYS A 181 18.05 -7.58 5.98
C LYS A 181 16.92 -7.56 4.96
N VAL A 182 16.31 -6.39 4.78
CA VAL A 182 15.31 -6.14 3.74
C VAL A 182 15.68 -4.90 2.96
N ILE A 183 15.61 -4.99 1.64
CA ILE A 183 15.68 -3.85 0.72
C ILE A 183 14.33 -3.66 0.04
N ILE A 184 13.90 -2.41 -0.09
CA ILE A 184 12.65 -2.01 -0.75
C ILE A 184 13.00 -1.12 -1.92
N ARG A 185 12.47 -1.39 -3.11
CA ARG A 185 12.69 -0.60 -4.32
C ARG A 185 11.41 -0.53 -5.14
N MET A 186 11.33 0.49 -6.00
CA MET A 186 10.23 0.72 -6.96
C MET A 186 10.76 0.62 -8.38
N GLY A 187 9.85 0.54 -9.36
CA GLY A 187 10.22 0.41 -10.77
C GLY A 187 10.87 -0.94 -11.10
N GLY A 188 10.49 -2.02 -10.42
CA GLY A 188 10.97 -3.35 -10.80
C GLY A 188 10.40 -3.82 -12.15
N ASP A 189 11.05 -4.82 -12.74
CA ASP A 189 10.58 -5.47 -13.96
C ASP A 189 10.69 -7.00 -13.85
N VAL A 190 10.03 -7.72 -14.77
CA VAL A 190 10.03 -9.19 -14.78
C VAL A 190 11.44 -9.76 -14.93
N LEU A 191 12.33 -9.12 -15.70
CA LEU A 191 13.70 -9.60 -15.89
C LEU A 191 14.53 -9.48 -14.61
N LEU A 192 14.33 -8.43 -13.81
CA LEU A 192 14.90 -8.29 -12.48
C LEU A 192 14.39 -9.39 -11.54
N LEU A 193 13.08 -9.63 -11.50
CA LEU A 193 12.52 -10.71 -10.67
C LEU A 193 13.12 -12.08 -11.07
N LYS A 194 13.22 -12.38 -12.38
CA LYS A 194 13.84 -13.62 -12.87
C LYS A 194 15.31 -13.75 -12.45
N ARG A 195 16.10 -12.67 -12.55
CA ARG A 195 17.51 -12.67 -12.11
C ARG A 195 17.64 -12.97 -10.61
N LEU A 196 16.79 -12.36 -9.78
CA LEU A 196 16.76 -12.59 -8.34
C LEU A 196 16.36 -14.03 -8.02
N LEU A 197 15.30 -14.54 -8.66
CA LEU A 197 14.80 -15.91 -8.51
C LEU A 197 15.85 -16.94 -8.91
N ALA A 198 16.50 -16.77 -10.05
CA ALA A 198 17.56 -17.67 -10.53
C ALA A 198 18.77 -17.74 -9.58
N ALA A 199 19.02 -16.66 -8.82
CA ALA A 199 20.05 -16.60 -7.79
C ALA A 199 19.58 -17.05 -6.39
N GLY A 200 18.32 -17.48 -6.26
CA GLY A 200 17.74 -17.96 -5.00
C GLY A 200 17.30 -16.86 -4.04
N PHE A 201 16.93 -15.67 -4.55
CA PHE A 201 16.38 -14.57 -3.76
C PHE A 201 14.92 -14.31 -4.16
N PRO A 202 13.94 -14.95 -3.51
CA PRO A 202 12.54 -14.75 -3.85
C PRO A 202 12.07 -13.34 -3.43
N PRO A 203 11.53 -12.53 -4.37
CA PRO A 203 11.01 -11.21 -4.04
C PRO A 203 9.59 -11.29 -3.48
N LEU A 204 9.25 -10.33 -2.63
CA LEU A 204 7.90 -10.02 -2.20
C LEU A 204 7.44 -8.75 -2.92
N VAL A 205 6.27 -8.75 -3.54
CA VAL A 205 5.69 -7.57 -4.18
C VAL A 205 4.41 -7.13 -3.51
N GLU A 206 4.01 -5.89 -3.72
CA GLU A 206 2.64 -5.42 -3.45
C GLU A 206 1.98 -5.14 -4.80
N LYS A 207 0.74 -5.61 -5.00
CA LYS A 207 0.03 -5.49 -6.27
C LYS A 207 -1.46 -5.23 -6.08
N GLY A 208 -2.10 -4.69 -7.11
CA GLY A 208 -3.54 -4.64 -7.23
C GLY A 208 -4.14 -6.04 -7.44
N TYR A 209 -5.31 -6.24 -6.85
CA TYR A 209 -6.09 -7.46 -6.96
C TYR A 209 -7.58 -7.10 -7.03
N TYR A 210 -8.29 -7.66 -8.01
CA TYR A 210 -9.73 -7.56 -8.11
C TYR A 210 -10.36 -8.84 -7.59
N GLU A 211 -11.22 -8.72 -6.59
CA GLU A 211 -11.90 -9.87 -6.00
C GLU A 211 -13.36 -9.55 -5.70
N THR A 212 -14.18 -10.59 -5.77
CA THR A 212 -15.59 -10.56 -5.40
C THR A 212 -15.72 -10.75 -3.90
N ASP A 213 -16.27 -9.76 -3.20
CA ASP A 213 -16.53 -9.89 -1.77
C ASP A 213 -17.68 -10.86 -1.46
N TYR A 214 -17.93 -11.13 -0.17
CA TYR A 214 -19.00 -12.04 0.27
C TYR A 214 -20.42 -11.57 -0.11
N THR A 215 -20.58 -10.35 -0.61
CA THR A 215 -21.84 -9.81 -1.13
C THR A 215 -21.98 -9.99 -2.64
N GLY A 216 -20.99 -10.59 -3.30
CA GLY A 216 -20.97 -10.79 -4.75
C GLY A 216 -20.48 -9.57 -5.51
N LYS A 217 -19.87 -8.58 -4.84
CA LYS A 217 -19.44 -7.33 -5.47
C LYS A 217 -17.94 -7.37 -5.77
N LEU A 218 -17.59 -7.20 -7.03
CA LEU A 218 -16.21 -7.05 -7.47
C LEU A 218 -15.65 -5.71 -6.96
N GLY A 219 -14.45 -5.74 -6.38
CA GLY A 219 -13.77 -4.53 -5.94
C GLY A 219 -12.26 -4.67 -5.96
N TRP A 220 -11.58 -3.54 -6.12
CA TRP A 220 -10.12 -3.48 -6.11
C TRP A 220 -9.55 -3.41 -4.69
N MET A 221 -8.48 -4.15 -4.42
CA MET A 221 -7.71 -4.10 -3.18
C MET A 221 -6.20 -4.28 -3.45
N GLY A 222 -5.38 -3.83 -2.49
CA GLY A 222 -3.97 -4.17 -2.43
C GLY A 222 -3.79 -5.60 -1.91
N HIS A 223 -2.77 -6.27 -2.43
CA HIS A 223 -2.40 -7.60 -2.01
C HIS A 223 -0.88 -7.76 -2.09
N TYR A 224 -0.28 -8.26 -1.01
CA TYR A 224 1.10 -8.71 -1.04
C TYR A 224 1.20 -10.07 -1.72
N GLN A 225 2.26 -10.32 -2.47
CA GLN A 225 2.46 -11.58 -3.16
C GLN A 225 3.93 -11.99 -3.16
N PHE A 226 4.20 -13.15 -2.57
CA PHE A 226 5.53 -13.73 -2.53
C PHE A 226 5.80 -14.52 -3.81
N VAL A 227 6.81 -14.13 -4.57
CA VAL A 227 7.15 -14.73 -5.87
C VAL A 227 8.29 -15.72 -5.67
N THR A 228 8.09 -16.96 -6.08
CA THR A 228 9.02 -18.06 -5.80
C THR A 228 9.56 -18.73 -7.06
N GLY A 229 9.10 -18.32 -8.24
CA GLY A 229 9.59 -18.90 -9.48
C GLY A 229 9.08 -18.23 -10.74
N TYR A 230 9.50 -18.78 -11.87
CA TYR A 230 9.02 -18.43 -13.19
C TYR A 230 9.12 -19.63 -14.12
N ASP A 231 8.27 -19.66 -15.14
CA ASP A 231 8.26 -20.64 -16.22
C ASP A 231 8.25 -19.87 -17.55
N GLU A 232 9.40 -19.83 -18.23
CA GLU A 232 9.57 -19.09 -19.47
C GLU A 232 8.78 -19.68 -20.64
N PRO A 233 8.77 -21.02 -20.86
CA PRO A 233 7.90 -21.63 -21.86
C PRO A 233 6.42 -21.26 -21.70
N GLN A 234 5.94 -21.12 -20.46
CA GLN A 234 4.54 -20.75 -20.17
C GLN A 234 4.30 -19.23 -20.09
N GLY A 235 5.35 -18.42 -19.97
CA GLY A 235 5.23 -16.98 -19.79
C GLY A 235 4.62 -16.57 -18.45
N THR A 236 4.94 -17.31 -17.37
CA THR A 236 4.29 -17.13 -16.05
C THR A 236 5.29 -16.94 -14.92
N LEU A 237 4.87 -16.21 -13.87
CA LEU A 237 5.50 -16.23 -12.56
C LEU A 237 4.79 -17.25 -11.66
N ILE A 238 5.56 -17.90 -10.78
CA ILE A 238 5.06 -18.78 -9.73
C ILE A 238 4.97 -17.97 -8.44
N VAL A 239 3.79 -17.89 -7.85
CA VAL A 239 3.49 -17.04 -6.69
C VAL A 239 2.77 -17.80 -5.59
N GLN A 240 2.97 -17.35 -4.36
CA GLN A 240 2.30 -17.87 -3.17
C GLN A 240 1.14 -16.95 -2.81
N ASP A 241 -0.05 -17.24 -3.33
CA ASP A 241 -1.25 -16.49 -2.99
C ASP A 241 -1.76 -16.92 -1.61
N THR A 242 -1.81 -15.97 -0.68
CA THR A 242 -2.23 -16.23 0.69
C THR A 242 -3.73 -16.09 0.90
N TYR A 243 -4.43 -15.45 -0.04
CA TYR A 243 -5.88 -15.27 -0.07
C TYR A 243 -6.59 -16.52 -0.60
N ASN A 244 -6.04 -17.09 -1.68
CA ASN A 244 -6.56 -18.29 -2.33
C ASN A 244 -6.06 -19.60 -1.67
N ASP A 245 -6.68 -20.73 -2.04
CA ASP A 245 -6.34 -22.05 -1.50
C ASP A 245 -5.13 -22.66 -2.19
N GLY A 246 -3.98 -22.68 -1.51
CA GLY A 246 -2.82 -23.49 -1.89
C GLY A 246 -1.57 -22.68 -2.26
N PRO A 247 -0.42 -23.35 -2.43
CA PRO A 247 0.81 -22.73 -2.91
C PRO A 247 0.90 -22.76 -4.45
N ASP A 248 1.92 -22.10 -4.98
CA ASP A 248 2.43 -22.26 -6.35
C ASP A 248 1.42 -21.93 -7.47
N PHE A 249 0.73 -20.81 -7.35
CA PHE A 249 -0.12 -20.29 -8.43
C PHE A 249 0.72 -19.76 -9.58
N HIS A 250 0.25 -19.96 -10.81
CA HIS A 250 0.87 -19.40 -12.01
C HIS A 250 0.09 -18.18 -12.47
N ILE A 251 0.79 -17.05 -12.64
CA ILE A 251 0.21 -15.80 -13.17
C ILE A 251 1.00 -15.39 -14.41
N GLY A 252 0.30 -15.06 -15.50
CA GLY A 252 0.93 -14.57 -16.72
C GLY A 252 1.67 -13.25 -16.49
N TYR A 253 2.78 -13.04 -17.19
CA TYR A 253 3.60 -11.82 -17.00
C TYR A 253 2.78 -10.53 -17.16
N ASP A 254 1.91 -10.45 -18.17
CA ASP A 254 1.11 -9.25 -18.42
C ASP A 254 0.08 -8.99 -17.31
N GLU A 255 -0.58 -10.04 -16.83
CA GLU A 255 -1.55 -9.95 -15.72
C GLU A 255 -0.85 -9.52 -14.42
N PHE A 256 0.31 -10.10 -14.15
CA PHE A 256 1.12 -9.74 -12.99
C PHE A 256 1.56 -8.27 -13.07
N MET A 257 2.07 -7.84 -14.23
CA MET A 257 2.52 -6.46 -14.45
C MET A 257 1.36 -5.45 -14.34
N GLN A 258 0.17 -5.81 -14.82
CA GLN A 258 -1.01 -4.96 -14.69
C GLN A 258 -1.38 -4.74 -13.22
N GLY A 259 -1.39 -5.80 -12.40
CA GLY A 259 -1.61 -5.67 -10.97
C GLY A 259 -0.48 -4.89 -10.28
N TRP A 260 0.77 -5.20 -10.61
CA TRP A 260 1.95 -4.63 -9.95
C TRP A 260 2.11 -3.14 -10.23
N ARG A 261 1.63 -2.65 -11.38
CA ARG A 261 1.57 -1.23 -11.73
C ARG A 261 0.86 -0.41 -10.65
N ALA A 262 -0.18 -0.94 -10.02
CA ALA A 262 -0.93 -0.19 -9.01
C ALA A 262 -0.08 0.23 -7.80
N PHE A 263 1.10 -0.38 -7.61
CA PHE A 263 2.03 -0.11 -6.52
C PHE A 263 3.41 0.31 -7.03
N ASN A 264 3.48 0.96 -8.20
CA ASN A 264 4.72 1.50 -8.77
C ASN A 264 5.83 0.45 -8.92
N TYR A 265 5.43 -0.79 -9.23
CA TYR A 265 6.34 -1.93 -9.35
C TYR A 265 7.24 -2.10 -8.12
N LEU A 266 6.66 -1.89 -6.93
CA LEU A 266 7.34 -2.02 -5.65
C LEU A 266 7.67 -3.49 -5.36
N PHE A 267 8.93 -3.74 -4.99
CA PHE A 267 9.37 -5.04 -4.51
C PHE A 267 10.24 -4.91 -3.27
N LEU A 268 10.22 -5.98 -2.49
CA LEU A 268 11.03 -6.20 -1.30
C LEU A 268 11.84 -7.48 -1.49
N ILE A 269 13.08 -7.48 -1.02
CA ILE A 269 13.89 -8.70 -0.96
C ILE A 269 14.38 -8.85 0.47
N VAL A 270 14.02 -9.97 1.09
CA VAL A 270 14.62 -10.43 2.35
C VAL A 270 15.84 -11.26 2.01
N TYR A 271 16.96 -11.04 2.69
CA TYR A 271 18.20 -11.80 2.47
C TYR A 271 19.07 -11.88 3.74
N PRO A 272 19.94 -12.90 3.87
CA PRO A 272 20.94 -12.96 4.92
C PRO A 272 21.98 -11.85 4.73
N GLN A 273 22.36 -11.18 5.82
CA GLN A 273 23.31 -10.06 5.78
C GLN A 273 24.62 -10.43 5.08
N GLU A 274 25.09 -11.66 5.23
CA GLU A 274 26.31 -12.17 4.59
C GLU A 274 26.23 -12.26 3.06
N ARG A 275 25.01 -12.24 2.47
CA ARG A 275 24.77 -12.25 1.03
C ARG A 275 24.43 -10.87 0.45
N GLU A 276 24.57 -9.80 1.24
CA GLU A 276 24.23 -8.43 0.81
C GLU A 276 24.94 -8.01 -0.47
N THR A 277 26.25 -8.29 -0.59
CA THR A 277 27.02 -7.94 -1.80
C THR A 277 26.47 -8.62 -3.05
N GLU A 278 26.01 -9.87 -2.93
CA GLU A 278 25.40 -10.62 -4.04
C GLU A 278 24.07 -10.00 -4.46
N VAL A 279 23.21 -9.66 -3.49
CA VAL A 279 21.93 -8.99 -3.75
C VAL A 279 22.15 -7.65 -4.45
N PHE A 280 23.09 -6.83 -3.99
CA PHE A 280 23.38 -5.54 -4.61
C PHE A 280 23.95 -5.68 -6.03
N ALA A 281 24.75 -6.72 -6.29
CA ALA A 281 25.22 -7.03 -7.64
C ALA A 281 24.07 -7.44 -8.58
N LEU A 282 23.12 -8.25 -8.09
CA LEU A 282 21.93 -8.66 -8.85
C LEU A 282 20.98 -7.49 -9.15
N LEU A 283 20.80 -6.60 -8.16
CA LEU A 283 20.01 -5.37 -8.31
C LEU A 283 20.62 -4.43 -9.35
N GLY A 284 21.94 -4.42 -9.50
CA GLY A 284 22.62 -3.47 -10.39
C GLY A 284 22.22 -2.03 -10.04
N PRO A 285 21.69 -1.23 -10.98
CA PRO A 285 21.28 0.15 -10.71
C PRO A 285 20.20 0.29 -9.62
N TRP A 286 19.31 -0.70 -9.44
CA TRP A 286 18.30 -0.68 -8.37
C TRP A 286 18.90 -0.75 -6.97
N ALA A 287 20.20 -1.04 -6.82
CA ALA A 287 20.88 -0.95 -5.54
C ALA A 287 20.83 0.49 -4.97
N ASP A 288 20.86 1.50 -5.85
CA ASP A 288 20.65 2.90 -5.49
C ASP A 288 19.15 3.21 -5.45
N GLU A 289 18.69 3.67 -4.29
CA GLU A 289 17.29 4.02 -4.07
C GLU A 289 16.85 5.25 -4.88
N TRP A 290 17.72 6.23 -5.09
CA TRP A 290 17.45 7.41 -5.90
C TRP A 290 17.36 7.04 -7.38
N TRP A 291 18.26 6.16 -7.85
CA TRP A 291 18.17 5.64 -9.21
C TRP A 291 16.87 4.86 -9.41
N ALA A 292 16.49 3.99 -8.47
CA ALA A 292 15.24 3.22 -8.58
C ALA A 292 14.00 4.11 -8.62
N ALA A 293 13.96 5.19 -7.81
CA ALA A 293 12.86 6.15 -7.83
C ALA A 293 12.80 6.96 -9.15
N GLN A 294 13.96 7.36 -9.68
CA GLN A 294 14.04 8.05 -10.97
C GLN A 294 13.64 7.12 -12.13
N HIS A 295 14.07 5.87 -12.11
CA HIS A 295 13.66 4.87 -13.09
C HIS A 295 12.16 4.61 -13.04
N ALA A 296 11.58 4.45 -11.85
CA ALA A 296 10.13 4.29 -11.69
C ALA A 296 9.34 5.50 -12.21
N LEU A 297 9.87 6.72 -12.03
CA LEU A 297 9.29 7.93 -12.61
C LEU A 297 9.27 7.87 -14.15
N GLU A 298 10.39 7.48 -14.76
CA GLU A 298 10.52 7.36 -16.22
C GLU A 298 9.57 6.31 -16.80
N VAL A 299 9.45 5.15 -16.14
CA VAL A 299 8.48 4.10 -16.51
C VAL A 299 7.06 4.67 -16.49
N ALA A 300 6.67 5.28 -15.38
CA ALA A 300 5.32 5.82 -15.20
C ALA A 300 4.98 6.94 -16.22
N GLN A 301 5.95 7.81 -16.54
CA GLN A 301 5.81 8.85 -17.57
C GLN A 301 5.68 8.28 -18.99
N GLY A 302 6.38 7.18 -19.28
CA GLY A 302 6.23 6.46 -20.55
C GLY A 302 4.87 5.80 -20.68
N GLU A 303 4.37 5.21 -19.60
CA GLU A 303 3.11 4.47 -19.57
C GLU A 303 1.87 5.37 -19.61
N VAL A 304 1.85 6.48 -18.87
CA VAL A 304 0.61 7.29 -18.68
C VAL A 304 0.01 7.82 -19.99
N ASN A 305 0.85 8.03 -21.00
CA ASN A 305 0.44 8.51 -22.32
C ASN A 305 -0.07 7.39 -23.25
N GLN A 306 0.15 6.13 -22.89
CA GLN A 306 -0.21 4.95 -23.68
C GLN A 306 -1.39 4.18 -23.08
N LEU A 307 -1.62 4.31 -21.78
CA LEU A 307 -2.66 3.63 -21.03
C LEU A 307 -3.95 4.44 -20.99
N THR A 308 -5.06 3.77 -20.67
CA THR A 308 -6.37 4.40 -20.45
C THR A 308 -7.04 3.80 -19.20
N GLY A 309 -8.12 4.43 -18.73
CA GLY A 309 -8.90 3.91 -17.61
C GLY A 309 -8.09 3.78 -16.32
N VAL A 310 -8.29 2.68 -15.59
CA VAL A 310 -7.67 2.47 -14.27
C VAL A 310 -6.14 2.35 -14.35
N ASP A 311 -5.63 1.79 -15.46
CA ASP A 311 -4.19 1.67 -15.69
C ASP A 311 -3.52 3.04 -15.90
N GLN A 312 -4.20 3.96 -16.59
CA GLN A 312 -3.75 5.35 -16.70
C GLN A 312 -3.76 6.09 -15.36
N PHE A 313 -4.79 5.83 -14.54
CA PHE A 313 -4.83 6.34 -13.17
C PHE A 313 -3.61 5.85 -12.37
N PHE A 314 -3.31 4.55 -12.39
CA PHE A 314 -2.17 4.00 -11.66
C PHE A 314 -0.84 4.54 -12.18
N ALA A 315 -0.64 4.64 -13.50
CA ALA A 315 0.57 5.24 -14.06
C ALA A 315 0.74 6.71 -13.61
N GLN A 316 -0.33 7.51 -13.64
CA GLN A 316 -0.29 8.89 -13.14
C GLN A 316 -0.04 8.98 -11.63
N PHE A 317 -0.62 8.06 -10.85
CA PHE A 317 -0.36 7.96 -9.41
C PHE A 317 1.11 7.61 -9.14
N ASN A 318 1.69 6.70 -9.93
CA ASN A 318 3.09 6.29 -9.83
C ASN A 318 4.06 7.46 -10.12
N ILE A 319 3.73 8.36 -11.05
CA ILE A 319 4.48 9.61 -11.25
C ILE A 319 4.55 10.38 -9.92
N GLY A 320 3.41 10.55 -9.24
CA GLY A 320 3.34 11.20 -7.94
C GLY A 320 4.15 10.49 -6.86
N SER A 321 4.02 9.16 -6.76
CA SER A 321 4.75 8.34 -5.77
C SER A 321 6.26 8.41 -5.97
N SER A 322 6.75 8.32 -7.21
CA SER A 322 8.16 8.44 -7.55
C SER A 322 8.70 9.85 -7.26
N LEU A 323 7.95 10.90 -7.63
CA LEU A 323 8.34 12.28 -7.32
C LEU A 323 8.38 12.55 -5.81
N ALA A 324 7.43 12.01 -5.04
CA ALA A 324 7.43 12.11 -3.59
C ALA A 324 8.64 11.41 -2.97
N LYS A 325 9.04 10.23 -3.50
CA LYS A 325 10.26 9.52 -3.08
C LYS A 325 11.53 10.32 -3.39
N LEU A 326 11.56 11.01 -4.52
CA LEU A 326 12.62 11.96 -4.92
C LEU A 326 12.54 13.31 -4.18
N GLN A 327 11.63 13.47 -3.22
CA GLN A 327 11.38 14.70 -2.45
C GLN A 327 10.96 15.91 -3.30
N ARG A 328 10.48 15.68 -4.53
CA ARG A 328 9.93 16.68 -5.45
C ARG A 328 8.44 16.91 -5.13
N TYR A 329 8.15 17.29 -3.89
CA TYR A 329 6.78 17.25 -3.34
C TYR A 329 5.77 18.14 -4.06
N ALA A 330 6.16 19.33 -4.51
CA ALA A 330 5.27 20.21 -5.26
C ALA A 330 4.83 19.58 -6.60
N GLU A 331 5.78 18.98 -7.33
CA GLU A 331 5.48 18.26 -8.57
C GLU A 331 4.68 16.99 -8.31
N ALA A 332 5.00 16.27 -7.23
CA ALA A 332 4.23 15.11 -6.79
C ALA A 332 2.77 15.48 -6.51
N SER A 333 2.51 16.61 -5.85
CA SER A 333 1.15 17.08 -5.59
C SER A 333 0.36 17.33 -6.86
N TYR A 334 0.96 17.97 -7.88
CA TYR A 334 0.29 18.14 -9.17
C TYR A 334 0.06 16.81 -9.87
N ALA A 335 1.01 15.87 -9.80
CA ALA A 335 0.83 14.55 -10.36
C ALA A 335 -0.33 13.78 -9.69
N PHE A 336 -0.49 13.91 -8.38
CA PHE A 336 -1.63 13.34 -7.65
C PHE A 336 -2.95 14.05 -7.97
N ASP A 337 -2.96 15.38 -8.14
CA ASP A 337 -4.16 16.09 -8.60
C ASP A 337 -4.66 15.51 -9.94
N GLN A 338 -3.74 15.30 -10.88
CA GLN A 338 -4.06 14.67 -12.18
C GLN A 338 -4.49 13.21 -12.03
N ALA A 339 -3.86 12.45 -11.14
CA ALA A 339 -4.28 11.07 -10.86
C ALA A 339 -5.74 11.06 -10.36
N PHE A 340 -6.10 11.96 -9.45
CA PHE A 340 -7.48 12.03 -8.94
C PHE A 340 -8.49 12.53 -9.99
N ILE A 341 -8.06 13.32 -10.99
CA ILE A 341 -8.90 13.61 -12.17
C ILE A 341 -9.19 12.33 -12.97
N PHE A 342 -8.16 11.52 -13.27
CA PHE A 342 -8.36 10.24 -13.96
C PHE A 342 -9.22 9.27 -13.15
N TYR A 343 -8.98 9.19 -11.83
CA TYR A 343 -9.80 8.40 -10.92
C TYR A 343 -11.28 8.80 -10.96
N ASN A 344 -11.57 10.10 -10.90
CA ASN A 344 -12.95 10.60 -10.92
C ASN A 344 -13.66 10.38 -12.27
N ALA A 345 -12.88 10.21 -13.35
CA ALA A 345 -13.38 9.90 -14.69
C ALA A 345 -13.65 8.39 -14.91
N LEU A 346 -13.22 7.52 -13.99
CA LEU A 346 -13.50 6.09 -14.07
C LEU A 346 -15.01 5.80 -14.02
N PRO A 347 -15.49 4.72 -14.65
CA PRO A 347 -16.89 4.33 -14.54
C PRO A 347 -17.31 4.13 -13.07
N ASP A 348 -18.58 4.41 -12.79
CA ASP A 348 -19.20 4.09 -11.50
C ASP A 348 -19.85 2.70 -11.59
N ASP A 349 -19.02 1.67 -11.72
CA ASP A 349 -19.43 0.26 -11.86
C ASP A 349 -18.98 -0.62 -10.68
N GLY A 350 -18.49 0.00 -9.61
CA GLY A 350 -17.96 -0.70 -8.44
C GLY A 350 -16.46 -1.01 -8.48
N THR A 351 -15.79 -0.79 -9.61
CA THR A 351 -14.39 -1.22 -9.80
C THR A 351 -13.34 -0.16 -9.45
N ARG A 352 -13.77 1.05 -9.07
CA ARG A 352 -12.85 2.14 -8.73
C ARG A 352 -11.94 1.75 -7.54
N PRO A 353 -10.63 2.04 -7.60
CA PRO A 353 -9.68 1.69 -6.56
C PRO A 353 -9.75 2.65 -5.35
N TYR A 354 -10.93 2.79 -4.73
CA TYR A 354 -11.15 3.73 -3.61
C TYR A 354 -10.30 3.44 -2.38
N ARG A 355 -9.78 2.20 -2.25
CA ARG A 355 -8.90 1.75 -1.16
C ARG A 355 -7.44 2.16 -1.37
N MET A 356 -7.11 2.91 -2.42
CA MET A 356 -5.72 3.28 -2.72
C MET A 356 -5.01 3.91 -1.51
N MET A 357 -5.71 4.80 -0.80
CA MET A 357 -5.20 5.48 0.40
C MET A 357 -5.11 4.60 1.64
N TRP A 358 -5.60 3.35 1.60
CA TRP A 358 -5.41 2.38 2.66
C TRP A 358 -4.03 1.74 2.59
N TYR A 359 -3.41 1.76 1.41
CA TYR A 359 -2.15 1.06 1.14
C TYR A 359 -1.00 2.02 0.80
N GLN A 360 -1.31 3.24 0.36
CA GLN A 360 -0.30 4.21 -0.07
C GLN A 360 -0.52 5.59 0.54
N THR A 361 0.52 6.11 1.18
CA THR A 361 0.48 7.41 1.88
C THR A 361 1.16 8.54 1.11
N TRP A 362 1.77 8.27 -0.05
CA TRP A 362 2.52 9.25 -0.84
C TRP A 362 1.77 10.58 -1.11
N PRO A 363 0.45 10.60 -1.39
CA PRO A 363 -0.28 11.85 -1.54
C PRO A 363 -0.24 12.75 -0.29
N TYR A 364 -0.30 12.16 0.91
CA TYR A 364 -0.23 12.94 2.15
C TYR A 364 1.13 13.62 2.31
N TRP A 365 2.22 12.90 2.02
CA TRP A 365 3.57 13.48 2.00
C TRP A 365 3.64 14.65 1.01
N ALA A 366 3.22 14.42 -0.23
CA ALA A 366 3.28 15.42 -1.28
C ALA A 366 2.53 16.71 -0.89
N TYR A 367 1.25 16.58 -0.48
CA TYR A 367 0.46 17.74 -0.08
C TYR A 367 1.00 18.41 1.19
N TYR A 368 1.43 17.66 2.20
CA TYR A 368 1.94 18.23 3.44
C TYR A 368 3.24 19.03 3.21
N TYR A 369 4.23 18.43 2.54
CA TYR A 369 5.53 19.07 2.31
C TYR A 369 5.51 20.13 1.20
N SER A 370 4.40 20.26 0.47
CA SER A 370 4.11 21.41 -0.41
C SER A 370 3.19 22.46 0.23
N TYR A 371 2.98 22.40 1.55
CA TYR A 371 2.15 23.33 2.34
C TYR A 371 0.65 23.33 1.98
N ARG A 372 0.16 22.29 1.30
CA ARG A 372 -1.24 22.09 0.95
C ARG A 372 -1.99 21.33 2.06
N TYR A 373 -1.94 21.87 3.28
CA TYR A 373 -2.51 21.20 4.48
C TYR A 373 -4.02 20.96 4.38
N SER A 374 -4.77 21.87 3.76
CA SER A 374 -6.21 21.68 3.52
C SER A 374 -6.50 20.47 2.61
N ASP A 375 -5.60 20.16 1.68
CA ASP A 375 -5.75 18.98 0.81
C ASP A 375 -5.41 17.68 1.54
N VAL A 376 -4.47 17.72 2.48
CA VAL A 376 -4.24 16.61 3.43
C VAL A 376 -5.49 16.35 4.26
N LEU A 377 -6.10 17.40 4.84
CA LEU A 377 -7.34 17.28 5.61
C LEU A 377 -8.49 16.74 4.75
N SER A 378 -8.68 17.28 3.54
CA SER A 378 -9.73 16.84 2.62
C SER A 378 -9.58 15.37 2.27
N LEU A 379 -8.38 14.97 1.82
CA LEU A 379 -8.09 13.58 1.45
C LEU A 379 -8.28 12.64 2.64
N ALA A 380 -7.72 12.97 3.80
CA ALA A 380 -7.83 12.12 4.97
C ALA A 380 -9.28 12.02 5.49
N ASN A 381 -10.06 13.10 5.43
CA ASN A 381 -11.47 13.07 5.78
C ASN A 381 -12.28 12.19 4.84
N THR A 382 -12.10 12.30 3.52
CA THR A 382 -12.76 11.42 2.55
C THR A 382 -12.35 9.96 2.79
N THR A 383 -11.05 9.70 2.98
CA THR A 383 -10.55 8.35 3.27
C THR A 383 -11.17 7.77 4.55
N LEU A 384 -11.16 8.52 5.66
CA LEU A 384 -11.59 8.02 6.98
C LEU A 384 -13.11 7.99 7.19
N ASN A 385 -13.88 8.76 6.41
CA ASN A 385 -15.32 8.92 6.62
C ASN A 385 -16.19 8.43 5.46
N GLU A 386 -15.65 8.27 4.24
CA GLU A 386 -16.44 7.90 3.06
C GLU A 386 -15.99 6.56 2.46
N THR A 387 -14.71 6.23 2.54
CA THR A 387 -14.20 4.97 1.96
C THR A 387 -14.30 3.78 2.92
N ILE A 388 -14.37 4.05 4.22
CA ILE A 388 -14.29 3.06 5.29
C ILE A 388 -15.36 3.31 6.36
N SER A 389 -15.93 2.24 6.94
CA SER A 389 -17.03 2.36 7.90
C SER A 389 -16.60 2.81 9.31
N LYS A 390 -15.31 2.74 9.61
CA LYS A 390 -14.70 3.21 10.86
C LYS A 390 -13.33 3.81 10.53
N PRO A 391 -12.90 4.91 11.17
CA PRO A 391 -11.61 5.53 10.92
C PRO A 391 -10.49 4.70 11.57
N VAL A 392 -10.05 3.65 10.88
CA VAL A 392 -9.13 2.62 11.40
C VAL A 392 -7.84 2.53 10.58
N LEU A 393 -7.45 3.65 9.97
CA LEU A 393 -6.22 3.78 9.20
C LEU A 393 -5.32 4.75 9.95
N GLU A 394 -4.41 4.22 10.76
CA GLU A 394 -3.52 5.00 11.63
C GLU A 394 -2.66 6.00 10.86
N GLU A 395 -2.22 5.69 9.64
CA GLU A 395 -1.43 6.60 8.82
C GLU A 395 -2.29 7.78 8.37
N SER A 396 -3.53 7.52 7.94
CA SER A 396 -4.46 8.58 7.53
C SER A 396 -4.84 9.48 8.71
N LEU A 397 -5.03 8.89 9.91
CA LEU A 397 -5.24 9.64 11.14
C LEU A 397 -4.02 10.49 11.49
N TYR A 398 -2.82 9.93 11.42
CA TYR A 398 -1.58 10.66 11.66
C TYR A 398 -1.41 11.83 10.68
N TRP A 399 -1.62 11.62 9.38
CA TRP A 399 -1.50 12.69 8.39
C TRP A 399 -2.56 13.78 8.56
N ARG A 400 -3.79 13.42 8.93
CA ARG A 400 -4.82 14.41 9.29
C ARG A 400 -4.41 15.21 10.54
N GLY A 401 -3.88 14.54 11.55
CA GLY A 401 -3.35 15.18 12.76
C GLY A 401 -2.17 16.12 12.47
N MET A 402 -1.25 15.72 11.60
CA MET A 402 -0.15 16.57 11.14
C MET A 402 -0.68 17.83 10.44
N ALA A 403 -1.68 17.71 9.57
CA ALA A 403 -2.28 18.85 8.90
C ALA A 403 -3.03 19.79 9.86
N HIS A 404 -3.81 19.23 10.81
CA HIS A 404 -4.41 20.00 11.90
C HIS A 404 -3.34 20.78 12.69
N TYR A 405 -2.25 20.13 13.06
CA TYR A 405 -1.15 20.76 13.79
C TYR A 405 -0.53 21.91 12.99
N ALA A 406 -0.25 21.70 11.71
CA ALA A 406 0.32 22.72 10.82
C ALA A 406 -0.61 23.94 10.62
N LEU A 407 -1.93 23.74 10.73
CA LEU A 407 -2.94 24.80 10.68
C LEU A 407 -3.20 25.46 12.04
N GLY A 408 -2.50 25.06 13.10
CA GLY A 408 -2.69 25.58 14.46
C GLY A 408 -3.88 24.97 15.22
N GLU A 409 -4.50 23.93 14.67
CA GLU A 409 -5.64 23.21 15.25
C GLU A 409 -5.13 22.12 16.21
N ILE A 410 -4.62 22.55 17.37
CA ILE A 410 -3.88 21.69 18.31
C ILE A 410 -4.71 20.53 18.87
N GLN A 411 -5.95 20.79 19.31
CA GLN A 411 -6.78 19.75 19.92
C GLN A 411 -7.18 18.65 18.91
N PRO A 412 -7.69 18.99 17.70
CA PRO A 412 -7.91 18.00 16.65
C PRO A 412 -6.67 17.15 16.32
N ALA A 413 -5.47 17.76 16.28
CA ALA A 413 -4.23 17.03 16.05
C ALA A 413 -3.97 15.97 17.14
N ILE A 414 -4.09 16.36 18.42
CA ILE A 414 -3.92 15.44 19.56
C ILE A 414 -4.93 14.29 19.49
N ASP A 415 -6.19 14.59 19.16
CA ASP A 415 -7.25 13.59 19.11
C ASP A 415 -6.99 12.54 18.02
N ASP A 416 -6.49 12.97 16.86
CA ASP A 416 -6.09 12.10 15.75
C ASP A 416 -4.86 11.26 16.07
N PHE A 417 -3.80 11.84 16.66
CA PHE A 417 -2.64 11.06 17.08
C PHE A 417 -3.00 10.01 18.13
N ARG A 418 -3.85 10.36 19.09
CA ARG A 418 -4.38 9.38 20.06
C ARG A 418 -5.29 8.34 19.41
N ALA A 419 -6.02 8.70 18.36
CA ALA A 419 -6.82 7.74 17.61
C ALA A 419 -5.92 6.72 16.90
N ALA A 420 -4.83 7.16 16.27
CA ALA A 420 -3.83 6.29 15.67
C ALA A 420 -3.23 5.33 16.71
N LEU A 421 -2.85 5.84 17.90
CA LEU A 421 -2.30 5.00 18.98
C LEU A 421 -3.30 4.03 19.62
N ARG A 422 -4.62 4.28 19.50
CA ARG A 422 -5.64 3.29 19.91
C ARG A 422 -5.72 2.11 18.96
N ILE A 423 -5.34 2.30 17.70
CA ILE A 423 -5.29 1.25 16.68
C ILE A 423 -3.97 0.50 16.82
N ASN A 424 -2.86 1.24 16.76
CA ASN A 424 -1.53 0.69 16.90
C ASN A 424 -0.76 1.45 18.00
N PRO A 425 -0.73 0.92 19.23
CA PRO A 425 0.02 1.55 20.33
C PRO A 425 1.52 1.69 20.07
N GLY A 426 2.06 0.90 19.13
CA GLY A 426 3.45 0.95 18.68
C GLY A 426 3.73 1.95 17.56
N PHE A 427 2.73 2.70 17.08
CA PHE A 427 2.91 3.60 15.95
C PHE A 427 3.73 4.84 16.32
N GLU A 428 5.04 4.76 16.10
CA GLU A 428 5.99 5.73 16.65
C GLU A 428 5.85 7.13 16.09
N ALA A 429 5.37 7.28 14.85
CA ALA A 429 5.12 8.58 14.25
C ALA A 429 4.11 9.40 15.09
N ALA A 430 2.99 8.79 15.50
CA ALA A 430 1.98 9.44 16.33
C ALA A 430 2.48 9.68 17.76
N ARG A 431 3.24 8.74 18.33
CA ARG A 431 3.83 8.90 19.67
C ARG A 431 4.81 10.08 19.71
N PHE A 432 5.70 10.15 18.72
CA PHE A 432 6.68 11.23 18.59
C PHE A 432 6.00 12.59 18.39
N ALA A 433 4.94 12.65 17.58
CA ALA A 433 4.15 13.88 17.39
C ALA A 433 3.56 14.39 18.72
N LEU A 434 2.93 13.53 19.52
CA LEU A 434 2.40 13.89 20.84
C LEU A 434 3.50 14.36 21.81
N GLN A 435 4.63 13.66 21.83
CA GLN A 435 5.78 14.04 22.67
C GLN A 435 6.33 15.41 22.31
N ASN A 436 6.48 15.73 21.03
CA ASN A 436 6.94 17.04 20.56
C ASN A 436 5.97 18.16 20.95
N MET A 437 4.68 17.84 21.10
CA MET A 437 3.66 18.76 21.59
C MET A 437 3.61 18.86 23.12
N GLY A 438 4.47 18.12 23.84
CA GLY A 438 4.46 18.06 25.31
C GLY A 438 3.26 17.30 25.89
N VAL A 439 2.61 16.46 25.09
CA VAL A 439 1.41 15.71 25.45
C VAL A 439 1.77 14.25 25.68
N SER A 440 1.27 13.67 26.77
CA SER A 440 1.41 12.23 26.99
C SER A 440 0.64 11.45 25.91
N PRO A 441 1.28 10.42 25.31
CA PRO A 441 0.65 9.47 24.40
C PRO A 441 -0.68 8.92 24.89
#